data_AF-A0A7W5KUS0-F1
#
_entry.id   AF-A0A7W5KUS0-F1
#
_cell.length_a   1.000
_cell.length_b   1.000
_cell.length_c   1.000
_cell.angle_alpha   90.00
_cell.angle_beta   90.00
_cell.angle_gamma   90.00
#
_symmetry.space_group_name_H-M   'P 1'
#
loop_
_entity.id
_entity.type
_entity.pdbx_description
1 polymer ?
#
loop_
_entity_poly.entity_id
_entity_poly.type
_entity_poly.pdbx_seq_one_letter_code
_entity_poly.pdbx_strand_id
1 'polypeptide(L)'
;MKMRLSESDAPGDRRIFSALRQIKAFAKDPDSDCSCTLIIDELLAHLVPRQRAAVVQELFMSALRQRTKVATLLELLKELEQFGPASEIGEVEEAALIFDDVAKQAKMGSQLLRAFVANQRDILGAQQTSIAKEAGEIPS
;
A
#
# COMPACT_ATOMS: atom_id res chain seq x y z
N MET A 1 -28.89 -20.68 -11.89
CA MET A 1 -29.19 -19.50 -11.05
C MET A 1 -27.97 -18.57 -11.12
N LYS A 2 -28.02 -17.52 -11.95
CA LYS A 2 -26.92 -16.56 -12.13
C LYS A 2 -26.99 -15.51 -11.02
N MET A 3 -26.04 -15.53 -10.08
CA MET A 3 -25.85 -14.40 -9.17
C MET A 3 -25.34 -13.22 -9.98
N ARG A 4 -26.17 -12.19 -10.14
CA ARG A 4 -25.71 -10.87 -10.57
C ARG A 4 -24.98 -10.26 -9.37
N LEU A 5 -23.67 -10.05 -9.50
CA LEU A 5 -22.96 -9.10 -8.66
C LEU A 5 -23.57 -7.73 -8.98
N SER A 6 -24.34 -7.22 -8.04
CA SER A 6 -24.78 -5.82 -8.04
C SER A 6 -23.53 -4.95 -7.89
N GLU A 7 -23.06 -4.40 -9.02
CA GLU A 7 -22.19 -3.23 -9.01
C GLU A 7 -22.95 -2.10 -8.30
N SER A 8 -22.58 -1.85 -7.05
CA SER A 8 -22.96 -0.65 -6.31
C SER A 8 -22.27 0.53 -6.99
N ASP A 9 -22.99 1.20 -7.89
CA ASP A 9 -22.50 2.33 -8.67
C ASP A 9 -22.64 3.65 -7.88
N ALA A 10 -22.25 3.63 -6.60
CA ALA A 10 -22.31 4.80 -5.74
C ALA A 10 -21.14 5.75 -6.07
N PRO A 11 -21.34 7.09 -6.09
CA PRO A 11 -20.28 8.07 -6.34
C PRO A 11 -19.08 7.92 -5.40
N GLY A 12 -19.31 7.38 -4.19
CA GLY A 12 -18.28 7.07 -3.21
C GLY A 12 -17.35 5.93 -3.63
N ASP A 13 -17.88 4.87 -4.24
CA ASP A 13 -17.09 3.70 -4.64
C ASP A 13 -16.14 4.06 -5.79
N ARG A 14 -16.60 4.86 -6.77
CA ARG A 14 -15.75 5.33 -7.88
C ARG A 14 -14.55 6.17 -7.40
N ARG A 15 -14.73 7.00 -6.36
CA ARG A 15 -13.64 7.80 -5.76
C ARG A 15 -12.63 6.91 -5.02
N ILE A 16 -13.10 5.89 -4.30
CA ILE A 16 -12.23 4.90 -3.66
C ILE A 16 -11.43 4.11 -4.71
N PHE A 17 -12.08 3.62 -5.77
CA PHE A 17 -11.39 2.89 -6.84
C PHE A 17 -10.38 3.76 -7.59
N SER A 18 -10.69 5.04 -7.82
CA SER A 18 -9.74 6.00 -8.42
C SER A 18 -8.54 6.23 -7.50
N ALA A 19 -8.79 6.43 -6.21
CA ALA A 19 -7.76 6.57 -5.21
C ALA A 19 -6.85 5.33 -5.16
N LEU A 20 -7.43 4.14 -5.04
CA LEU A 20 -6.69 2.89 -5.06
C LEU A 20 -5.92 2.67 -6.36
N ARG A 21 -6.44 3.09 -7.51
CA ARG A 21 -5.75 3.02 -8.79
C ARG A 21 -4.53 3.94 -8.82
N GLN A 22 -4.65 5.16 -8.32
CA GLN A 22 -3.54 6.11 -8.24
C GLN A 22 -2.46 5.62 -7.28
N ILE A 23 -2.84 5.15 -6.08
CA ILE A 23 -1.91 4.52 -5.13
C ILE A 23 -1.14 3.35 -5.79
N LYS A 24 -1.86 2.50 -6.54
CA LYS A 24 -1.25 1.38 -7.27
C LYS A 24 -0.33 1.83 -8.42
N ALA A 25 -0.60 2.97 -9.04
CA ALA A 25 0.25 3.52 -10.10
C ALA A 25 1.55 4.09 -9.51
N PHE A 26 1.50 4.83 -8.41
CA PHE A 26 2.70 5.33 -7.72
C PHE A 26 3.56 4.21 -7.15
N ALA A 27 2.93 3.15 -6.64
CA ALA A 27 3.64 1.97 -6.21
C ALA A 27 4.48 1.32 -7.34
N LYS A 28 4.22 1.58 -8.63
CA LYS A 28 5.02 1.00 -9.73
C LYS A 28 6.32 1.77 -10.03
N ASP A 29 6.44 3.01 -9.56
CA ASP A 29 7.60 3.88 -9.81
C ASP A 29 8.14 4.51 -8.50
N PRO A 30 8.86 3.72 -7.69
CA PRO A 30 9.39 4.17 -6.41
C PRO A 30 10.63 5.07 -6.54
N ASP A 31 11.12 5.34 -7.76
CA ASP A 31 12.23 6.26 -8.04
C ASP A 31 11.75 7.67 -8.37
N SER A 32 10.43 7.88 -8.45
CA SER A 32 9.87 9.22 -8.42
C SER A 32 10.19 9.89 -7.08
N ASP A 33 10.85 11.06 -7.13
CA ASP A 33 11.24 11.89 -5.97
C ASP A 33 10.06 12.37 -5.10
N CYS A 34 8.84 12.01 -5.47
CA CYS A 34 7.65 12.31 -4.68
C CYS A 34 7.53 11.32 -3.51
N SER A 35 7.57 11.84 -2.29
CA SER A 35 7.21 11.07 -1.10
C SER A 35 5.79 10.52 -1.25
N CYS A 36 5.66 9.20 -1.45
CA CYS A 36 4.38 8.50 -1.56
C CYS A 36 3.39 8.90 -0.45
N THR A 37 3.90 9.27 0.73
CA THR A 37 3.09 9.77 1.84
C THR A 37 2.34 11.05 1.48
N LEU A 38 2.98 12.05 0.87
CA LEU A 38 2.33 13.33 0.52
C LEU A 38 1.18 13.14 -0.46
N ILE A 39 1.40 12.28 -1.47
CA ILE A 39 0.38 11.97 -2.48
C ILE A 39 -0.78 11.19 -1.85
N ILE A 40 -0.49 10.22 -1.00
CA ILE A 40 -1.52 9.43 -0.32
C ILE A 40 -2.34 10.33 0.62
N ASP A 41 -1.71 11.25 1.32
CA ASP A 41 -2.39 12.18 2.24
C ASP A 41 -3.33 13.12 1.47
N GLU A 42 -2.89 13.70 0.35
CA GLU A 42 -3.73 14.53 -0.53
C GLU A 42 -4.95 13.75 -1.04
N LEU A 43 -4.72 12.52 -1.51
CA LEU A 43 -5.76 11.64 -2.01
C LEU A 43 -6.81 11.30 -0.95
N LEU A 44 -6.36 11.04 0.28
CA LEU A 44 -7.21 10.68 1.41
C LEU A 44 -7.99 11.87 1.96
N ALA A 45 -7.47 13.10 1.81
CA ALA A 45 -8.16 14.33 2.22
C ALA A 45 -9.55 14.48 1.57
N HIS A 46 -9.73 13.94 0.36
CA HIS A 46 -10.98 13.99 -0.40
C HIS A 46 -12.02 12.91 -0.03
N LEU A 47 -11.71 12.00 0.89
CA LEU A 47 -12.57 10.88 1.27
C LEU A 47 -13.27 11.10 2.61
N VAL A 48 -14.50 10.60 2.75
CA VAL A 48 -15.21 10.60 4.04
C VAL A 48 -14.60 9.59 5.02
N PRO A 49 -14.77 9.72 6.35
CA PRO A 49 -14.04 8.92 7.34
C PRO A 49 -14.12 7.40 7.13
N ARG A 50 -15.30 6.86 6.80
CA ARG A 50 -15.49 5.42 6.54
C ARG A 50 -14.70 4.93 5.31
N GLN A 51 -14.60 5.75 4.27
CA GLN A 51 -13.83 5.44 3.07
C GLN A 51 -12.33 5.53 3.35
N ARG A 52 -11.91 6.52 4.15
CA ARG A 52 -10.54 6.66 4.64
C ARG A 52 -10.06 5.42 5.38
N ALA A 53 -10.88 4.89 6.30
CA ALA A 53 -10.55 3.67 7.04
C ALA A 53 -10.34 2.45 6.12
N ALA A 54 -11.20 2.27 5.10
CA ALA A 54 -11.06 1.18 4.13
C ALA A 54 -9.77 1.31 3.30
N VAL A 55 -9.42 2.51 2.86
CA VAL A 55 -8.17 2.74 2.10
C VAL A 55 -6.94 2.54 2.98
N VAL A 56 -6.96 3.00 4.23
CA VAL A 56 -5.86 2.76 5.19
C VAL A 56 -5.66 1.25 5.41
N GLN A 57 -6.72 0.48 5.60
CA GLN A 57 -6.61 -0.98 5.69
C GLN A 57 -5.99 -1.60 4.43
N GLU A 58 -6.35 -1.12 3.24
CA GLU A 58 -5.79 -1.59 1.98
C GLU A 58 -4.30 -1.21 1.80
N LEU A 59 -3.82 -0.10 2.38
CA LEU A 59 -2.38 0.22 2.43
C LEU A 59 -1.61 -0.88 3.20
N PHE A 60 -2.11 -1.29 4.36
CA PHE A 60 -1.50 -2.35 5.15
C PHE A 60 -1.52 -3.70 4.42
N MET A 61 -2.67 -4.07 3.85
CA MET A 61 -2.77 -5.29 3.04
C MET A 61 -1.84 -5.27 1.83
N SER A 62 -1.68 -4.11 1.19
CA SER A 62 -0.75 -3.94 0.08
C SER A 62 0.72 -4.09 0.52
N ALA A 63 1.08 -3.60 1.71
CA ALA A 63 2.41 -3.82 2.27
C ALA A 63 2.69 -5.31 2.53
N LEU A 64 1.71 -6.04 3.07
CA LEU A 64 1.81 -7.50 3.24
C LEU A 64 2.02 -8.22 1.90
N ARG A 65 1.35 -7.78 0.83
CA ARG A 65 1.58 -8.33 -0.52
C ARG A 65 3.00 -8.06 -1.02
N GLN A 66 3.59 -6.88 -0.74
CA GLN A 66 4.99 -6.64 -1.10
C GLN A 66 5.95 -7.55 -0.31
N ARG A 67 5.68 -7.80 0.98
CA ARG A 67 6.45 -8.79 1.77
C ARG A 67 6.41 -10.16 1.10
N THR A 68 5.26 -10.63 0.65
CA THR A 68 5.15 -11.92 -0.06
C THR A 68 5.99 -11.95 -1.33
N LYS A 69 5.98 -10.88 -2.13
CA LYS A 69 6.84 -10.80 -3.33
C LYS A 69 8.32 -10.82 -2.98
N VAL A 70 8.75 -10.06 -1.96
CA VAL A 70 10.14 -10.09 -1.49
C VAL A 70 10.53 -11.50 -1.09
N ALA A 71 9.69 -12.21 -0.34
CA ALA A 71 9.96 -13.60 0.04
C ALA A 71 10.11 -14.52 -1.18
N THR A 72 9.28 -14.35 -2.21
CA THR A 72 9.41 -15.11 -3.46
C THR A 72 10.72 -14.81 -4.18
N LEU A 73 11.10 -13.53 -4.30
CA LEU A 73 12.36 -13.14 -4.95
C LEU A 73 13.58 -13.68 -4.18
N LEU A 74 13.55 -13.65 -2.84
CA LEU A 74 14.58 -14.24 -2.00
C LEU A 74 14.68 -15.77 -2.16
N GLU A 75 13.57 -16.45 -2.47
CA GLU A 75 13.59 -17.87 -2.77
C GLU A 75 14.31 -18.16 -4.09
N LEU A 76 14.07 -17.36 -5.13
CA LEU A 76 14.78 -17.46 -6.41
C LEU A 76 16.29 -17.24 -6.23
N LEU A 77 16.67 -16.29 -5.37
CA LEU A 77 18.08 -16.01 -5.07
C LEU A 77 18.83 -17.17 -4.38
N LYS A 78 18.15 -18.22 -3.91
CA LYS A 78 18.85 -19.42 -3.39
C LYS A 78 19.64 -20.15 -4.48
N GLU A 79 19.29 -19.97 -5.75
CA GLU A 79 20.05 -20.54 -6.88
C GLU A 79 21.49 -20.00 -6.92
N LEU A 80 21.76 -18.81 -6.37
CA LEU A 80 23.12 -18.27 -6.24
C LEU A 80 24.04 -19.13 -5.38
N GLU A 81 23.52 -19.96 -4.47
CA GLU A 81 24.35 -20.88 -3.68
C GLU A 81 25.10 -21.89 -4.58
N GLN A 82 24.60 -22.11 -5.79
CA GLN A 82 25.20 -22.98 -6.80
C GLN A 82 26.16 -22.23 -7.72
N PHE A 83 26.22 -20.90 -7.62
CA PHE A 83 27.06 -20.09 -8.48
C PHE A 83 28.53 -20.23 -8.08
N GLY A 84 29.40 -20.13 -9.07
CA GLY A 84 30.84 -20.20 -8.87
C GLY A 84 31.59 -19.39 -9.93
N PRO A 85 32.93 -19.43 -9.91
CA PRO A 85 33.76 -18.67 -10.85
C PRO A 85 33.53 -18.99 -12.33
N ALA A 86 32.84 -20.10 -12.65
CA ALA A 86 32.50 -20.54 -14.00
C ALA A 86 31.02 -20.34 -14.36
N SER A 87 30.21 -19.71 -13.49
CA SER A 87 28.80 -19.41 -13.79
C SER A 87 28.66 -18.54 -15.03
N GLU A 88 27.54 -18.70 -15.74
CA GLU A 88 27.31 -17.93 -16.95
C GLU A 88 27.04 -16.47 -16.59
N ILE A 89 27.60 -15.55 -17.39
CA ILE A 89 27.47 -14.10 -17.15
C ILE A 89 26.00 -13.69 -17.11
N GLY A 90 25.16 -14.29 -17.96
CA GLY A 90 23.72 -14.03 -17.99
C GLY A 90 23.00 -14.42 -16.70
N GLU A 91 23.38 -15.53 -16.05
CA GLU A 91 22.81 -15.95 -14.76
C GLU A 91 23.17 -14.96 -13.65
N VAL A 92 24.41 -14.44 -13.68
CA VAL A 92 24.88 -13.43 -12.72
C VAL A 92 24.18 -12.08 -12.94
N GLU A 93 23.97 -11.67 -14.19
CA GLU A 93 23.22 -10.46 -14.54
C GLU A 93 21.75 -10.58 -14.11
N GLU A 94 21.10 -11.73 -14.35
CA GLU A 94 19.73 -11.97 -13.90
C GLU A 94 19.61 -11.93 -12.37
N ALA A 95 20.56 -12.56 -11.65
CA ALA A 95 20.61 -12.49 -10.20
C ALA A 95 20.72 -11.05 -9.68
N ALA A 96 21.51 -10.20 -10.34
CA ALA A 96 21.61 -8.79 -9.99
C ALA A 96 20.27 -8.06 -10.17
N LEU A 97 19.54 -8.32 -11.26
CA LEU A 97 18.20 -7.75 -11.48
C LEU A 97 17.19 -8.21 -10.41
N ILE A 98 17.28 -9.45 -9.94
CA ILE A 98 16.42 -9.94 -8.84
C ILE A 98 16.71 -9.17 -7.54
N PHE A 99 17.97 -8.83 -7.23
CA PHE A 99 18.30 -7.96 -6.10
C PHE A 99 17.69 -6.55 -6.23
N ASP A 100 17.76 -5.96 -7.42
CA ASP A 100 17.13 -4.66 -7.69
C ASP A 100 15.61 -4.72 -7.46
N ASP A 101 14.96 -5.79 -7.91
CA ASP A 101 13.54 -6.02 -7.68
C ASP A 101 13.21 -6.21 -6.18
N VAL A 102 14.06 -6.92 -5.42
CA VAL A 102 13.93 -7.03 -3.96
C VAL A 102 13.96 -5.64 -3.32
N ALA A 103 14.97 -4.84 -3.66
CA ALA A 103 15.12 -3.49 -3.13
C ALA A 103 13.90 -2.62 -3.46
N LYS A 104 13.41 -2.71 -4.70
CA LYS A 104 12.21 -2.02 -5.18
C LYS A 104 10.97 -2.40 -4.37
N GLN A 105 10.66 -3.69 -4.24
CA GLN A 105 9.47 -4.15 -3.50
C GLN A 105 9.59 -3.82 -1.99
N ALA A 106 10.79 -3.90 -1.41
CA ALA A 106 11.03 -3.55 -0.01
C ALA A 106 10.80 -2.05 0.24
N LYS A 107 11.32 -1.18 -0.64
CA LYS A 107 11.10 0.28 -0.59
C LYS A 107 9.61 0.61 -0.67
N MET A 108 8.89 0.00 -1.61
CA MET A 108 7.44 0.16 -1.74
C MET A 108 6.68 -0.29 -0.48
N GLY A 109 7.02 -1.45 0.08
CA GLY A 109 6.43 -1.94 1.33
C GLY A 109 6.64 -0.96 2.49
N SER A 110 7.85 -0.43 2.64
CA SER A 110 8.17 0.60 3.64
C SER A 110 7.35 1.87 3.46
N GLN A 111 7.22 2.38 2.24
CA GLN A 111 6.42 3.57 1.93
C GLN A 111 4.92 3.37 2.25
N LEU A 112 4.36 2.21 1.91
CA LEU A 112 2.96 1.86 2.23
C LEU A 112 2.72 1.83 3.74
N LEU A 113 3.64 1.26 4.52
CA LEU A 113 3.54 1.24 5.99
C LEU A 113 3.68 2.62 6.62
N ARG A 114 4.57 3.48 6.08
CA ARG A 114 4.68 4.88 6.53
C ARG A 114 3.39 5.66 6.28
N ALA A 115 2.81 5.51 5.09
CA ALA A 115 1.52 6.12 4.76
C ALA A 115 0.36 5.57 5.62
N PHE A 116 0.36 4.27 5.92
CA PHE A 116 -0.58 3.66 6.86
C PHE A 116 -0.49 4.33 8.25
N VAL A 117 0.72 4.45 8.81
CA VAL A 117 0.91 5.05 10.15
C VAL A 117 0.49 6.51 10.19
N ALA A 118 0.83 7.30 9.16
CA ALA A 118 0.43 8.70 9.05
C ALA A 118 -1.10 8.83 9.12
N ASN A 119 -1.82 8.04 8.32
CA ASN A 119 -3.27 8.16 8.19
C ASN A 119 -4.07 7.45 9.29
N GLN A 120 -3.49 6.43 9.95
CA GLN A 120 -4.13 5.78 11.10
C GLN A 120 -4.22 6.71 12.31
N ARG A 121 -3.19 7.55 12.53
CA ARG A 121 -3.19 8.56 13.60
C ARG A 121 -4.32 9.57 13.42
N ASP A 122 -4.55 10.01 12.19
CA ASP A 122 -5.63 10.97 11.87
C ASP A 122 -7.03 10.38 12.12
N ILE A 123 -7.22 9.10 11.78
CA ILE A 123 -8.51 8.40 12.04
C ILE A 123 -8.76 8.28 13.54
N LEU A 124 -7.74 7.89 14.32
CA LEU A 124 -7.87 7.75 15.78
C LEU A 124 -8.11 9.10 16.47
N GLY A 125 -7.47 10.17 16.00
CA GLY A 125 -7.72 11.53 16.48
C GLY A 125 -9.15 12.00 16.20
N ALA A 126 -9.67 11.75 15.00
CA ALA A 126 -11.03 12.09 14.62
C ALA A 126 -12.09 11.34 15.46
N GLN A 127 -11.86 10.06 15.76
CA GLN A 127 -12.74 9.28 16.64
C GLN A 127 -12.76 9.81 18.08
N GLN A 128 -11.62 10.19 18.64
CA GLN A 128 -11.54 10.76 19.99
C GLN A 128 -12.27 12.10 20.09
N THR A 129 -12.17 12.97 19.08
CA THR A 129 -12.95 14.22 19.04
C THR A 129 -14.46 14.01 18.90
N SER A 130 -14.89 12.94 18.22
CA SER A 130 -16.32 12.61 18.10
C SER A 130 -16.90 12.14 19.44
N ILE A 131 -16.18 11.23 20.12
CA ILE A 131 -16.57 10.70 21.43
C ILE A 131 -16.59 11.81 22.49
N ALA A 132 -15.63 12.74 22.46
CA ALA A 132 -15.59 13.88 23.36
C ALA A 132 -16.75 14.87 23.14
N LYS A 133 -17.22 15.04 21.90
CA LYS A 133 -18.42 15.84 21.60
C LYS A 133 -19.70 15.19 22.09
N GLU A 134 -19.87 13.90 21.88
CA GLU A 134 -21.04 13.14 22.38
C GLU A 134 -21.08 13.10 23.91
N ALA A 135 -19.93 13.08 24.58
CA ALA A 135 -19.85 13.13 26.04
C ALA A 135 -20.10 14.53 26.65
N GLY A 136 -20.05 15.60 25.84
CA GLY A 136 -20.28 16.98 26.27
C GLY A 136 -21.72 17.48 26.11
N GLU A 137 -22.57 16.78 25.36
CA GLU A 137 -24.01 17.05 25.24
C GLU A 137 -24.79 16.24 26.28
N ILE A 138 -24.75 16.69 27.55
CA ILE A 138 -25.80 16.35 28.52
C ILE A 138 -26.79 17.52 28.51
N PRO A 139 -27.99 17.39 27.91
CA PRO A 139 -29.01 18.42 28.05
C PRO A 139 -29.57 18.37 29.49
N SER A 140 -29.65 19.55 30.12
CA SER A 140 -30.42 19.74 31.36
C SER A 140 -31.92 19.58 31.13
#